data_AF-A0A9P4PP52-F1
#
_entry.id   AF-A0A9P4PP52-F1
#
_cell.length_a   1.000
_cell.length_b   1.000
_cell.length_c   1.000
_cell.angle_alpha   90.00
_cell.angle_beta   90.00
_cell.angle_gamma   90.00
#
_symmetry.space_group_name_H-M   'P 1'
#
loop_
_entity.id
_entity.type
_entity.pdbx_description
1 polymer ?
#
loop_
_entity_poly.entity_id
_entity_poly.type
_entity_poly.pdbx_seq_one_letter_code
_entity_poly.pdbx_strand_id
1 'polypeptide(L)'
;MKYHGVYYIPNQGAQLSASLDYVKAIVAGIESSFPRADKAGTWALTHRMLRDNPPYSEAAQPDYPHAYQHLLHVSTISPDRTYNLIQHPPQAGHDGSPGTVPQVAIASLSLHQGDAHASFLANQMPLLWTPQRMLDVANGNTFQAGDFLIHVGELRSRRQAQAGNQTSPAVVVCVSTPAGGPDYDDDTIDFEYAQASIRELWNTIKKDIAFGRAEVREHMQLAQDFGRSEEQDREAVARIWCAALSPRA
;
A
#
# COMPACT_ATOMS: atom_id res chain seq x y z
N MET A 1 -15.71 8.44 9.41
CA MET A 1 -14.39 8.24 8.78
C MET A 1 -14.00 6.77 8.91
N LYS A 2 -13.18 6.22 7.99
CA LYS A 2 -12.70 4.84 8.07
C LYS A 2 -11.23 4.83 8.49
N TYR A 3 -10.87 3.87 9.33
CA TYR A 3 -9.48 3.55 9.69
C TYR A 3 -9.02 2.34 8.89
N HIS A 4 -7.79 2.40 8.37
CA HIS A 4 -7.26 1.41 7.44
C HIS A 4 -5.99 0.74 7.96
N GLY A 5 -5.90 -0.58 7.76
CA GLY A 5 -4.70 -1.37 7.98
C GLY A 5 -4.37 -2.21 6.74
N VAL A 6 -3.12 -2.15 6.29
CA VAL A 6 -2.62 -2.91 5.12
C VAL A 6 -1.60 -3.94 5.59
N TYR A 7 -1.86 -5.20 5.26
CA TYR A 7 -0.95 -6.32 5.45
C TYR A 7 -0.31 -6.71 4.11
N TYR A 8 1.00 -6.76 4.08
CA TYR A 8 1.78 -7.26 2.95
C TYR A 8 2.36 -8.61 3.32
N ILE A 9 2.02 -9.66 2.56
CA ILE A 9 2.51 -11.02 2.75
C ILE A 9 3.51 -11.33 1.62
N PRO A 10 4.83 -11.32 1.89
CA PRO A 10 5.84 -11.60 0.88
C PRO A 10 5.72 -13.02 0.32
N ASN A 11 5.87 -13.16 -0.99
CA ASN A 11 6.06 -14.45 -1.65
C ASN A 11 7.53 -14.59 -2.03
N GLN A 12 8.29 -15.29 -1.19
CA GLN A 12 9.74 -15.44 -1.33
C GLN A 12 10.18 -16.06 -2.66
N GLY A 13 9.36 -16.91 -3.27
CA GLY A 13 9.65 -17.54 -4.57
C GLY A 13 9.15 -16.74 -5.77
N ALA A 14 8.42 -15.64 -5.53
CA ALA A 14 7.70 -14.84 -6.53
C ALA A 14 6.82 -15.69 -7.49
N GLN A 15 6.42 -16.89 -7.06
CA GLN A 15 5.65 -17.85 -7.86
C GLN A 15 4.17 -17.52 -7.80
N LEU A 16 3.54 -17.31 -8.95
CA LEU A 16 2.12 -16.95 -9.01
C LEU A 16 1.22 -17.97 -8.29
N SER A 17 1.47 -19.27 -8.44
CA SER A 17 0.69 -20.32 -7.77
C SER A 17 0.70 -20.17 -6.24
N ALA A 18 1.87 -19.92 -5.64
CA ALA A 18 2.00 -19.75 -4.20
C ALA A 18 1.20 -18.55 -3.67
N SER A 19 1.22 -17.42 -4.38
CA SER A 19 0.38 -16.27 -4.00
C SER A 19 -1.11 -16.56 -4.15
N LEU A 20 -1.52 -17.28 -5.20
CA LEU A 20 -2.91 -17.69 -5.37
C LEU A 20 -3.37 -18.64 -4.27
N ASP A 21 -2.49 -19.52 -3.79
CA ASP A 21 -2.80 -20.41 -2.67
C ASP A 21 -2.90 -19.63 -1.35
N TYR A 22 -2.08 -18.60 -1.13
CA TYR A 22 -2.27 -17.66 -0.01
C TYR A 22 -3.60 -16.92 -0.10
N VAL A 23 -3.98 -16.42 -1.28
CA VAL A 23 -5.29 -15.78 -1.47
C VAL A 23 -6.42 -16.74 -1.14
N LYS A 24 -6.38 -17.98 -1.65
CA LYS A 24 -7.40 -19.00 -1.34
C LYS A 24 -7.49 -19.29 0.15
N ALA A 25 -6.34 -19.44 0.82
CA ALA A 25 -6.31 -19.69 2.26
C ALA A 25 -6.89 -18.51 3.06
N ILE A 26 -6.56 -17.28 2.69
CA ILE A 26 -7.11 -16.07 3.33
C ILE A 26 -8.62 -15.98 3.12
N VAL A 27 -9.10 -16.23 1.90
CA VAL A 27 -10.54 -16.25 1.60
C VAL A 27 -11.26 -17.32 2.42
N ALA A 28 -10.71 -18.54 2.49
CA ALA A 28 -11.28 -19.60 3.33
C ALA A 28 -11.27 -19.22 4.83
N GLY A 29 -10.23 -18.52 5.30
CA GLY A 29 -10.16 -17.98 6.66
C GLY A 29 -11.25 -16.94 6.95
N ILE A 30 -11.56 -16.07 5.98
CA ILE A 30 -12.67 -15.10 6.08
C ILE A 30 -14.01 -15.84 6.14
N GLU A 31 -14.26 -16.75 5.20
CA GLU A 31 -15.55 -17.46 5.08
C GLU A 31 -15.83 -18.35 6.30
N SER A 32 -14.80 -19.00 6.85
CA SER A 32 -14.95 -19.86 8.03
C SER A 32 -15.10 -19.08 9.35
N SER A 33 -14.37 -17.97 9.50
CA SER A 33 -14.39 -17.17 10.74
C SER A 33 -15.58 -16.22 10.80
N PHE A 34 -16.10 -15.79 9.65
CA PHE A 34 -17.17 -14.82 9.54
C PHE A 34 -18.27 -15.37 8.62
N PRO A 35 -19.18 -16.23 9.12
CA PRO A 35 -20.23 -16.85 8.29
C PRO A 35 -21.20 -15.88 7.63
N ARG A 36 -21.23 -14.61 8.08
CA ARG A 36 -22.01 -13.52 7.49
C ARG A 36 -21.16 -12.58 6.61
N ALA A 37 -19.94 -12.98 6.27
CA ALA A 37 -19.10 -12.20 5.37
C ALA A 37 -19.62 -12.33 3.95
N ASP A 38 -20.12 -11.22 3.39
CA ASP A 38 -20.64 -11.18 2.03
C ASP A 38 -19.54 -10.76 1.05
N LYS A 39 -19.49 -11.43 -0.11
CA LYS A 39 -18.64 -10.99 -1.22
C LYS A 39 -19.21 -9.71 -1.82
N ALA A 40 -18.58 -8.59 -1.54
CA ALA A 40 -19.09 -7.26 -1.88
C ALA A 40 -18.62 -6.73 -3.25
N GLY A 41 -17.65 -7.39 -3.89
CA GLY A 41 -17.22 -7.03 -5.25
C GLY A 41 -15.74 -7.30 -5.52
N THR A 42 -15.18 -6.55 -6.47
CA THR A 42 -13.77 -6.61 -6.85
C THR A 42 -13.10 -5.26 -6.74
N TRP A 43 -11.77 -5.26 -6.71
CA TRP A 43 -10.96 -4.04 -6.68
C TRP A 43 -9.68 -4.21 -7.48
N ALA A 44 -9.07 -3.10 -7.87
CA ALA A 44 -7.82 -3.08 -8.62
C ALA A 44 -6.82 -2.10 -8.02
N LEU A 45 -5.55 -2.39 -8.26
CA LEU A 45 -4.42 -1.55 -7.87
C LEU A 45 -3.41 -1.48 -9.00
N THR A 46 -2.83 -0.31 -9.22
CA THR A 46 -1.65 -0.12 -10.04
C THR A 46 -0.67 0.76 -9.28
N HIS A 47 0.55 0.28 -9.13
CA HIS A 47 1.63 1.00 -8.47
C HIS A 47 2.86 1.02 -9.35
N ARG A 48 3.39 2.20 -9.61
CA ARG A 48 4.67 2.40 -10.30
C ARG A 48 5.60 3.14 -9.38
N MET A 49 6.81 2.65 -9.26
CA MET A 49 7.84 3.27 -8.44
C MET A 49 9.01 3.67 -9.32
N LEU A 50 9.42 4.93 -9.19
CA LEU A 50 10.64 5.47 -9.74
C LEU A 50 11.55 5.86 -8.59
N ARG A 51 12.86 5.70 -8.79
CA ARG A 51 13.90 6.17 -7.88
C ARG A 51 14.60 7.34 -8.52
N ASP A 52 14.97 8.34 -7.74
CA ASP A 52 15.78 9.42 -8.26
C ASP A 52 17.18 8.94 -8.67
N ASN A 53 17.81 9.69 -9.56
CA ASN A 53 19.21 9.50 -9.89
C ASN A 53 20.07 10.45 -9.05
N PRO A 54 21.21 9.97 -8.53
CA PRO A 54 22.12 10.83 -7.80
C PRO A 54 22.63 11.95 -8.72
N PRO A 55 22.85 13.17 -8.19
CA PRO A 55 23.47 14.24 -8.96
C PRO A 55 24.86 13.80 -9.42
N TYR A 56 25.29 14.31 -10.57
CA TYR A 56 26.65 14.05 -11.06
C TYR A 56 27.69 14.54 -10.05
N SER A 57 28.63 13.67 -9.70
CA SER A 57 29.77 13.94 -8.84
C SER A 57 31.01 13.32 -9.45
N GLU A 58 32.11 14.07 -9.52
CA GLU A 58 33.41 13.55 -9.97
C GLU A 58 34.04 12.61 -8.93
N ALA A 59 33.66 12.74 -7.65
CA ALA A 59 34.05 11.84 -6.59
C ALA A 59 33.05 10.68 -6.44
N ALA A 60 33.55 9.50 -6.08
CA ALA A 60 32.69 8.38 -5.70
C ALA A 60 31.81 8.78 -4.50
N GLN A 61 30.49 8.72 -4.69
CA GLN A 61 29.50 8.96 -3.64
C GLN A 61 29.04 7.61 -3.09
N PRO A 62 29.57 7.15 -1.93
CA PRO A 62 29.27 5.82 -1.44
C PRO A 62 27.80 5.66 -0.98
N ASP A 63 27.14 6.72 -0.51
CA ASP A 63 25.81 6.62 0.11
C ASP A 63 24.91 7.82 -0.24
N TYR A 64 24.32 7.82 -1.44
CA TYR A 64 23.31 8.82 -1.80
C TYR A 64 21.91 8.38 -1.28
N PRO A 65 21.28 9.16 -0.37
CA PRO A 65 19.97 8.81 0.15
C PRO A 65 18.90 9.10 -0.91
N HIS A 66 18.38 8.05 -1.52
CA HIS A 66 17.46 8.15 -2.63
C HIS A 66 16.06 8.66 -2.24
N ALA A 67 15.48 9.49 -3.10
CA ALA A 67 14.06 9.77 -3.10
C ALA A 67 13.30 8.77 -3.99
N TYR A 68 12.06 8.47 -3.61
CA TYR A 68 11.18 7.58 -4.37
C TYR A 68 9.90 8.29 -4.77
N GLN A 69 9.53 8.16 -6.04
CA GLN A 69 8.26 8.64 -6.57
C GLN A 69 7.34 7.46 -6.84
N HIS A 70 6.16 7.49 -6.25
CA HIS A 70 5.12 6.48 -6.31
C HIS A 70 3.94 7.04 -7.10
N LEU A 71 3.57 6.35 -8.17
CA LEU A 71 2.30 6.57 -8.86
C LEU A 71 1.38 5.43 -8.48
N LEU A 72 0.36 5.73 -7.69
CA LEU A 72 -0.54 4.76 -7.08
C LEU A 72 -1.98 5.05 -7.50
N HIS A 73 -2.64 4.06 -8.09
CA HIS A 73 -4.09 4.02 -8.22
C HIS A 73 -4.60 2.82 -7.42
N VAL A 74 -5.61 3.05 -6.58
CA VAL A 74 -6.35 2.01 -5.85
C VAL A 74 -7.82 2.32 -6.01
N SER A 75 -8.57 1.44 -6.69
CA SER A 75 -9.95 1.73 -7.08
C SER A 75 -10.91 1.93 -5.90
N THR A 76 -10.52 1.49 -4.70
CA THR A 76 -11.30 1.62 -3.46
C THR A 76 -11.04 2.92 -2.72
N ILE A 77 -9.93 3.62 -3.01
CA ILE A 77 -9.65 4.97 -2.47
C ILE A 77 -10.36 6.00 -3.34
N SER A 78 -10.17 5.91 -4.66
CA SER A 78 -10.85 6.73 -5.66
C SER A 78 -10.83 5.98 -7.00
N PRO A 79 -11.96 5.93 -7.72
CA PRO A 79 -12.06 5.22 -8.99
C PRO A 79 -11.41 5.97 -10.17
N ASP A 80 -11.11 7.26 -10.00
CA ASP A 80 -10.80 8.19 -11.08
C ASP A 80 -9.50 8.98 -10.83
N ARG A 81 -8.73 8.63 -9.79
CA ARG A 81 -7.48 9.33 -9.44
C ARG A 81 -6.27 8.41 -9.39
N THR A 82 -5.13 8.98 -9.77
CA THR A 82 -3.80 8.43 -9.48
C THR A 82 -3.11 9.37 -8.50
N TYR A 83 -2.64 8.84 -7.38
CA TYR A 83 -1.85 9.55 -6.39
C TYR A 83 -0.39 9.51 -6.79
N ASN A 84 0.21 10.69 -6.91
CA ASN A 84 1.64 10.89 -7.10
C ASN A 84 2.25 11.30 -5.76
N LEU A 85 2.98 10.38 -5.13
CA LEU A 85 3.64 10.58 -3.85
C LEU A 85 5.15 10.59 -4.06
N ILE A 86 5.83 11.64 -3.60
CA ILE A 86 7.28 11.74 -3.57
C ILE A 86 7.72 11.62 -2.11
N GLN A 87 8.48 10.57 -1.82
CA GLN A 87 9.07 10.29 -0.53
C GLN A 87 10.54 10.65 -0.57
N HIS A 88 10.92 11.69 0.16
CA HIS A 88 12.30 12.06 0.39
C HIS A 88 12.87 11.33 1.62
N PRO A 89 14.19 11.07 1.63
CA PRO A 89 14.83 10.58 2.84
C PRO A 89 14.65 11.58 3.99
N PRO A 90 14.70 11.13 5.25
CA PRO A 90 14.66 12.03 6.39
C PRO A 90 15.80 13.05 6.32
N GLN A 91 15.49 14.34 6.45
CA GLN A 91 16.50 15.40 6.55
C GLN A 91 16.98 15.50 7.99
N ALA A 92 18.28 15.76 8.19
CA ALA A 92 18.80 16.10 9.51
C ALA A 92 18.08 17.36 10.05
N GLY A 93 17.77 17.35 11.35
CA GLY A 93 17.21 18.49 12.05
C GLY A 93 18.14 19.70 12.00
N HIS A 94 17.60 20.88 12.31
CA HIS A 94 18.39 22.13 12.37
C HIS A 94 19.52 22.08 13.41
N ASP A 95 19.42 21.17 14.38
CA ASP A 95 20.39 20.86 15.42
C ASP A 95 21.40 19.75 15.02
N GLY A 96 21.33 19.25 13.78
CA GLY A 96 22.14 18.13 13.29
C GLY A 96 21.67 16.77 13.79
N SER A 97 20.52 16.68 14.49
CA SER A 97 19.95 15.40 14.90
C SER A 97 19.48 14.62 13.65
N PRO A 98 19.65 13.28 13.62
CA PRO A 98 19.15 12.49 12.50
C PRO A 98 17.64 12.60 12.43
N GLY A 99 17.12 13.07 11.29
CA GLY A 99 15.69 13.04 11.04
C GLY A 99 15.18 11.60 11.05
N THR A 100 14.07 11.36 11.73
CA THR A 100 13.46 10.02 11.82
C THR A 100 12.27 9.87 10.89
N VAL A 101 11.71 10.99 10.38
CA VAL A 101 10.49 10.99 9.58
C VAL A 101 10.81 11.41 8.14
N PRO A 102 10.47 10.59 7.13
CA PRO A 102 10.63 10.98 5.73
C PRO A 102 9.69 12.14 5.38
N GLN A 103 10.17 13.09 4.58
CA GLN A 103 9.33 14.15 4.03
C GLN A 103 8.54 13.59 2.85
N VAL A 104 7.22 13.77 2.88
CA VAL A 104 6.31 13.23 1.87
C VAL A 104 5.52 14.36 1.24
N ALA A 105 5.63 14.50 -0.08
CA ALA A 105 4.73 15.33 -0.88
C ALA A 105 3.76 14.42 -1.64
N ILE A 106 2.48 14.76 -1.64
CA ILE A 106 1.45 14.02 -2.37
C ILE A 106 0.61 14.96 -3.21
N ALA A 107 0.26 14.53 -4.41
CA ALA A 107 -0.69 15.19 -5.27
C ALA A 107 -1.56 14.14 -5.97
N SER A 108 -2.81 14.48 -6.27
CA SER A 108 -3.68 13.62 -7.07
C SER A 108 -3.76 14.13 -8.52
N LEU A 109 -3.76 13.18 -9.46
CA LEU A 109 -3.91 13.39 -10.90
C LEU A 109 -5.15 12.61 -11.37
N SER A 110 -5.75 13.01 -12.49
CA SER A 110 -6.79 12.17 -13.11
C SER A 110 -6.20 10.81 -13.52
N LEU A 111 -6.97 9.73 -13.34
CA LEU A 111 -6.56 8.37 -13.71
C LEU A 111 -6.11 8.29 -15.18
N HIS A 112 -6.79 8.99 -16.09
CA HIS A 112 -6.42 9.03 -17.51
C HIS A 112 -5.06 9.67 -17.78
N GLN A 113 -4.56 10.50 -16.87
CA GLN A 113 -3.25 11.14 -16.97
C GLN A 113 -2.14 10.31 -16.34
N GLY A 114 -2.46 9.30 -15.50
CA GLY A 114 -1.47 8.52 -14.76
C GLY A 114 -0.43 7.84 -15.65
N ASP A 115 -0.87 7.25 -16.77
CA ASP A 115 0.01 6.59 -17.73
C ASP A 115 0.89 7.57 -18.53
N ALA A 116 0.30 8.69 -18.95
CA ALA A 116 1.01 9.74 -19.66
C ALA A 116 2.08 10.38 -18.75
N HIS A 117 1.74 10.66 -17.49
CA HIS A 117 2.66 11.19 -16.49
C HIS A 117 3.80 10.22 -16.18
N ALA A 118 3.51 8.93 -15.98
CA ALA A 118 4.54 7.90 -15.80
C ALA A 118 5.50 7.82 -16.99
N SER A 119 4.95 7.88 -18.22
CA SER A 119 5.73 7.84 -19.45
C SER A 119 6.58 9.09 -19.63
N PHE A 120 6.06 10.25 -19.25
CA PHE A 120 6.79 11.51 -19.23
C PHE A 120 7.99 11.43 -18.28
N LEU A 121 7.79 10.98 -17.04
CA LEU A 121 8.89 10.83 -16.08
C LEU A 121 9.97 9.86 -16.59
N ALA A 122 9.56 8.71 -17.10
CA ALA A 122 10.49 7.67 -17.56
C ALA A 122 11.26 8.06 -18.83
N ASN A 123 10.61 8.72 -19.79
CA ASN A 123 11.17 8.94 -21.13
C ASN A 123 11.69 10.36 -21.34
N GLN A 124 11.11 11.36 -20.68
CA GLN A 124 11.48 12.78 -20.82
C GLN A 124 12.30 13.29 -19.64
N MET A 125 12.24 12.62 -18.49
CA MET A 125 13.07 12.93 -17.31
C MET A 125 13.99 11.76 -16.88
N PRO A 126 14.62 11.00 -17.80
CA PRO A 126 15.41 9.82 -17.43
C PRO A 126 16.67 10.18 -16.63
N LEU A 127 17.13 11.44 -16.70
CA LEU A 127 18.23 11.93 -15.89
C LEU A 127 17.84 12.19 -14.44
N LEU A 128 16.55 12.40 -14.15
CA LEU A 128 16.06 12.63 -12.79
C LEU A 128 15.48 11.35 -12.17
N TRP A 129 14.80 10.53 -12.97
CA TRP A 129 14.03 9.39 -12.48
C TRP A 129 14.33 8.12 -13.27
N THR A 130 14.58 7.04 -12.55
CA THR A 130 14.74 5.70 -13.10
C THR A 130 13.60 4.80 -12.63
N PRO A 131 12.77 4.24 -13.55
CA PRO A 131 11.74 3.26 -13.21
C PRO A 131 12.36 2.04 -12.49
N GLN A 132 11.77 1.67 -11.37
CA GLN A 132 12.24 0.55 -10.54
C GLN A 132 11.30 -0.65 -10.61
N ARG A 133 10.00 -0.40 -10.41
CA ARG A 133 9.03 -1.47 -10.19
C ARG A 133 7.65 -1.05 -10.66
N MET A 134 6.93 -2.00 -11.23
CA MET A 134 5.51 -1.87 -11.54
C MET A 134 4.77 -3.06 -10.94
N LEU A 135 3.83 -2.77 -10.05
CA LEU A 135 3.01 -3.73 -9.35
C LEU A 135 1.54 -3.51 -9.69
N ASP A 136 0.77 -4.59 -9.79
CA ASP A 136 -0.67 -4.50 -9.99
C ASP A 136 -1.46 -5.59 -9.27
N VAL A 137 -2.67 -5.23 -8.86
CA VAL A 137 -3.73 -6.17 -8.52
C VAL A 137 -4.79 -6.02 -9.61
N ALA A 138 -4.93 -7.02 -10.47
CA ALA A 138 -5.85 -6.93 -11.60
C ALA A 138 -7.31 -7.20 -11.21
N ASN A 139 -7.54 -8.13 -10.28
CA ASN A 139 -8.89 -8.55 -9.88
C ASN A 139 -8.88 -9.04 -8.42
N GLY A 140 -8.72 -8.10 -7.48
CA GLY A 140 -8.80 -8.39 -6.05
C GLY A 140 -10.24 -8.66 -5.62
N ASN A 141 -10.41 -9.41 -4.54
CA ASN A 141 -11.72 -9.70 -3.94
C ASN A 141 -12.01 -8.73 -2.79
N THR A 142 -13.28 -8.34 -2.65
CA THR A 142 -13.76 -7.53 -1.54
C THR A 142 -14.81 -8.32 -0.74
N PHE A 143 -14.68 -8.29 0.58
CA PHE A 143 -15.61 -8.91 1.53
C PHE A 143 -16.10 -7.87 2.54
N GLN A 144 -17.37 -7.93 2.91
CA GLN A 144 -17.96 -7.16 4.00
C GLN A 144 -18.24 -8.10 5.16
N ALA A 145 -17.64 -7.89 6.32
CA ALA A 145 -17.82 -8.71 7.52
C ALA A 145 -18.17 -7.82 8.72
N GLY A 146 -19.46 -7.69 9.05
CA GLY A 146 -19.90 -6.71 10.06
C GLY A 146 -19.56 -5.29 9.63
N ASP A 147 -18.81 -4.55 10.45
CA ASP A 147 -18.33 -3.19 10.14
C ASP A 147 -17.02 -3.17 9.34
N PHE A 148 -16.42 -4.35 9.11
CA PHE A 148 -15.16 -4.45 8.39
C PHE A 148 -15.36 -4.62 6.90
N LEU A 149 -14.56 -3.88 6.13
CA LEU A 149 -14.37 -4.09 4.70
C LEU A 149 -12.98 -4.66 4.46
N ILE A 150 -12.90 -5.85 3.85
CA ILE A 150 -11.66 -6.60 3.65
C ILE A 150 -11.39 -6.72 2.15
N HIS A 151 -10.25 -6.22 1.71
CA HIS A 151 -9.77 -6.31 0.34
C HIS A 151 -8.59 -7.26 0.27
N VAL A 152 -8.71 -8.34 -0.51
CA VAL A 152 -7.65 -9.34 -0.69
C VAL A 152 -7.21 -9.31 -2.15
N GLY A 153 -5.90 -9.16 -2.40
CA GLY A 153 -5.35 -9.04 -3.74
C GLY A 153 -4.02 -9.74 -3.90
N GLU A 154 -3.88 -10.52 -4.97
CA GLU A 154 -2.58 -11.02 -5.41
C GLU A 154 -1.85 -9.92 -6.19
N LEU A 155 -0.60 -9.66 -5.81
CA LEU A 155 0.21 -8.58 -6.36
C LEU A 155 1.14 -9.12 -7.42
N ARG A 156 0.96 -8.69 -8.67
CA ARG A 156 1.80 -9.08 -9.81
C ARG A 156 2.85 -8.04 -10.08
N SER A 157 4.04 -8.47 -10.48
CA SER A 157 5.07 -7.59 -11.01
C SER A 157 5.03 -7.61 -12.54
N ARG A 158 4.86 -6.43 -13.16
CA ARG A 158 4.96 -6.25 -14.61
C ARG A 158 6.36 -5.80 -14.98
N ARG A 159 7.01 -6.53 -15.90
CA ARG A 159 8.19 -6.03 -16.59
C ARG A 159 7.75 -5.31 -17.85
N GLN A 160 8.31 -4.13 -18.09
CA GLN A 160 7.93 -3.23 -19.19
C GLN A 160 8.18 -3.83 -20.60
N ALA A 161 8.85 -4.99 -20.72
CA ALA A 161 9.34 -5.52 -22.00
C ALA A 161 9.10 -7.02 -22.28
N GLN A 162 8.50 -7.82 -21.38
CA GLN A 162 8.28 -9.25 -21.64
C GLN A 162 6.94 -9.76 -21.09
N ALA A 163 6.07 -10.19 -22.00
CA ALA A 163 4.74 -10.72 -21.72
C ALA A 163 4.71 -12.16 -21.16
N GLY A 164 5.86 -12.83 -21.02
CA GLY A 164 5.92 -14.28 -20.81
C GLY A 164 5.86 -14.77 -19.36
N ASN A 165 6.44 -14.06 -18.39
CA ASN A 165 6.56 -14.54 -17.01
C ASN A 165 5.99 -13.52 -16.02
N GLN A 166 4.70 -13.67 -15.68
CA GLN A 166 4.11 -12.94 -14.56
C GLN A 166 4.66 -13.51 -13.26
N THR A 167 5.35 -12.67 -12.50
CA THR A 167 5.83 -13.02 -11.15
C THR A 167 4.90 -12.38 -10.14
N SER A 168 4.71 -13.04 -9.01
CA SER A 168 3.84 -12.57 -7.94
C SER A 168 4.66 -12.35 -6.68
N PRO A 169 5.20 -11.14 -6.44
CA PRO A 169 6.04 -10.87 -5.28
C PRO A 169 5.30 -10.96 -3.93
N ALA A 170 3.96 -10.85 -3.90
CA ALA A 170 3.22 -10.85 -2.63
C ALA A 170 1.70 -11.03 -2.78
N VAL A 171 1.04 -11.19 -1.64
CA VAL A 171 -0.38 -10.93 -1.44
C VAL A 171 -0.53 -9.70 -0.55
N VAL A 172 -1.54 -8.89 -0.82
CA VAL A 172 -1.91 -7.73 0.01
C VAL A 172 -3.32 -7.93 0.56
N VAL A 173 -3.51 -7.56 1.82
CA VAL A 173 -4.81 -7.52 2.48
C VAL A 173 -5.00 -6.15 3.09
N CYS A 174 -6.05 -5.43 2.70
CA CYS A 174 -6.42 -4.18 3.34
C CYS A 174 -7.72 -4.38 4.12
N VAL A 175 -7.70 -4.05 5.40
CA VAL A 175 -8.86 -4.07 6.28
C VAL A 175 -9.22 -2.64 6.62
N SER A 176 -10.50 -2.30 6.51
CA SER A 176 -11.03 -0.99 6.87
C SER A 176 -12.17 -1.16 7.85
N THR A 177 -12.27 -0.28 8.84
CA THR A 177 -13.36 -0.25 9.84
C THR A 177 -13.73 1.21 10.13
N PRO A 178 -14.94 1.55 10.62
CA PRO A 178 -15.21 2.87 11.16
C PRO A 178 -14.15 3.27 12.21
N ALA A 179 -13.70 4.52 12.17
CA ALA A 179 -12.86 5.06 13.23
C ALA A 179 -13.72 5.35 14.47
N GLY A 180 -13.21 5.02 15.66
CA GLY A 180 -13.97 5.02 16.91
C GLY A 180 -14.51 3.64 17.29
N GLY A 181 -14.95 3.49 18.52
CA GLY A 181 -15.51 2.28 19.11
C GLY A 181 -16.97 2.46 19.54
N PRO A 182 -17.56 1.44 20.19
CA PRO A 182 -19.00 1.39 20.44
C PRO A 182 -19.51 2.39 21.50
N ASP A 183 -18.64 2.87 22.40
CA ASP A 183 -19.02 3.66 23.58
C ASP A 183 -18.59 5.14 23.51
N TYR A 184 -18.59 5.75 22.31
CA TYR A 184 -17.98 7.06 22.12
C TYR A 184 -18.93 8.22 22.36
N ASP A 185 -18.57 9.06 23.33
CA ASP A 185 -18.98 10.46 23.41
C ASP A 185 -18.21 11.29 22.36
N ASP A 186 -18.91 12.27 21.77
CA ASP A 186 -18.65 12.91 20.47
C ASP A 186 -17.31 13.68 20.32
N ASP A 187 -16.47 13.74 21.36
CA ASP A 187 -15.34 14.70 21.42
C ASP A 187 -13.94 14.10 21.12
N THR A 188 -13.73 12.78 21.16
CA THR A 188 -12.42 12.17 20.85
C THR A 188 -12.54 10.85 20.10
N ILE A 189 -11.99 10.75 18.89
CA ILE A 189 -11.88 9.49 18.14
C ILE A 189 -10.72 8.66 18.71
N ASP A 190 -10.97 7.42 19.15
CA ASP A 190 -9.90 6.52 19.62
C ASP A 190 -9.57 5.53 18.49
N PHE A 191 -8.36 5.71 17.99
CA PHE A 191 -7.78 4.95 16.90
C PHE A 191 -7.14 3.66 17.39
N GLU A 192 -6.85 3.56 18.69
CA GLU A 192 -6.26 2.37 19.31
C GLU A 192 -7.27 1.22 19.28
N TYR A 193 -8.54 1.51 19.57
CA TYR A 193 -9.63 0.54 19.42
C TYR A 193 -9.71 0.04 17.99
N ALA A 194 -9.83 0.94 17.00
CA ALA A 194 -9.94 0.56 15.59
C ALA A 194 -8.73 -0.27 15.12
N GLN A 195 -7.52 0.12 15.53
CA GLN A 195 -6.29 -0.61 15.25
C GLN A 195 -6.28 -2.01 15.90
N ALA A 196 -6.66 -2.11 17.17
CA ALA A 196 -6.75 -3.37 17.89
C ALA A 196 -7.78 -4.31 17.23
N SER A 197 -8.94 -3.79 16.85
CA SER A 197 -9.98 -4.55 16.17
C SER A 197 -9.53 -5.07 14.80
N ILE A 198 -8.80 -4.26 14.01
CA ILE A 198 -8.22 -4.74 12.74
C ILE A 198 -7.20 -5.86 12.99
N ARG A 199 -6.36 -5.74 14.03
CA ARG A 199 -5.38 -6.78 14.38
C ARG A 199 -6.04 -8.06 14.83
N GLU A 200 -7.07 -7.96 15.66
CA GLU A 200 -7.85 -9.11 16.13
C GLU A 200 -8.52 -9.84 14.95
N LEU A 201 -9.16 -9.08 14.05
CA LEU A 201 -9.75 -9.64 12.84
C LEU A 201 -8.70 -10.34 11.97
N TRP A 202 -7.55 -9.71 11.74
CA TRP A 202 -6.47 -10.33 10.96
C TRP A 202 -5.91 -11.58 11.63
N ASN A 203 -5.73 -11.56 12.95
CA ASN A 203 -5.26 -12.70 13.72
C ASN A 203 -6.26 -13.87 13.66
N THR A 204 -7.55 -13.57 13.61
CA THR A 204 -8.62 -14.55 13.43
C THR A 204 -8.54 -15.17 12.04
N ILE A 205 -8.48 -14.35 10.97
CA ILE A 205 -8.38 -14.84 9.58
C ILE A 205 -7.16 -15.75 9.39
N LYS A 206 -6.01 -15.39 9.97
CA LYS A 206 -4.75 -16.11 9.72
C LYS A 206 -4.49 -17.30 10.65
N LYS A 207 -5.36 -17.58 11.62
CA LYS A 207 -5.12 -18.52 12.73
C LYS A 207 -4.57 -19.88 12.29
N ASP A 208 -5.02 -20.38 11.14
CA ASP A 208 -4.65 -21.69 10.59
C ASP A 208 -3.95 -21.59 9.22
N ILE A 209 -3.44 -20.41 8.86
CA ILE A 209 -2.77 -20.17 7.57
C ILE A 209 -1.25 -20.18 7.76
N ALA A 210 -0.57 -21.10 7.07
CA ALA A 210 0.88 -21.16 7.05
C ALA A 210 1.45 -20.34 5.88
N PHE A 211 2.01 -19.16 6.17
CA PHE A 211 2.73 -18.32 5.19
C PHE A 211 4.20 -18.75 4.97
N GLY A 212 4.58 -19.96 5.38
CA GLY A 212 5.95 -20.46 5.27
C GLY A 212 6.95 -19.58 6.05
N ARG A 213 8.02 -19.13 5.38
CA ARG A 213 9.04 -18.23 5.96
C ARG A 213 8.73 -16.74 5.77
N ALA A 214 7.55 -16.40 5.27
CA ALA A 214 7.19 -15.02 5.00
C ALA A 214 6.83 -14.28 6.29
N GLU A 215 7.57 -13.22 6.59
CA GLU A 215 7.21 -12.27 7.63
C GLU A 215 6.10 -11.34 7.08
N VAL A 216 4.89 -11.45 7.63
CA VAL A 216 3.78 -10.55 7.28
C VAL A 216 4.09 -9.16 7.81
N ARG A 217 4.10 -8.18 6.92
CA ARG A 217 4.35 -6.78 7.25
C ARG A 217 3.02 -6.06 7.44
N GLU A 218 2.93 -5.26 8.50
CA GLU A 218 1.74 -4.52 8.88
C GLU A 218 1.99 -3.02 8.73
N HIS A 219 1.05 -2.31 8.11
CA HIS A 219 1.06 -0.87 7.94
C HIS A 219 -0.30 -0.31 8.37
N MET A 220 -0.32 0.51 9.42
CA MET A 220 -1.53 1.10 9.98
C MET A 220 -1.59 2.60 9.68
N GLN A 221 -2.80 3.13 9.51
CA GLN A 221 -3.01 4.57 9.37
C GLN A 221 -2.58 5.31 10.64
N LEU A 222 -1.96 6.48 10.49
CA LEU A 222 -1.54 7.25 11.65
C LEU A 222 -2.69 8.12 12.16
N ALA A 223 -2.86 8.26 13.47
CA ALA A 223 -3.91 9.10 14.06
C ALA A 223 -3.84 10.57 13.60
N GLN A 224 -2.63 11.08 13.34
CA GLN A 224 -2.39 12.44 12.84
C GLN A 224 -2.95 12.71 11.43
N ASP A 225 -3.36 11.67 10.72
CA ASP A 225 -3.87 11.75 9.36
C ASP A 225 -5.38 12.07 9.28
N PHE A 226 -6.09 12.11 10.41
CA PHE A 226 -7.55 12.26 10.46
C PHE A 226 -8.03 13.71 10.69
N GLY A 227 -9.27 14.00 10.27
CA GLY A 227 -10.06 15.13 10.79
C GLY A 227 -9.90 16.46 10.06
N ARG A 228 -9.37 16.46 8.83
CA ARG A 228 -9.08 17.70 8.09
C ARG A 228 -9.89 17.87 6.81
N SER A 229 -10.03 16.83 5.98
CA SER A 229 -10.94 16.76 4.82
C SER A 229 -10.99 15.35 4.21
N GLU A 230 -12.00 15.07 3.38
CA GLU A 230 -12.10 13.78 2.65
C GLU A 230 -10.90 13.53 1.72
N GLU A 231 -10.37 14.56 1.06
CA GLU A 231 -9.19 14.42 0.21
C GLU A 231 -7.95 14.03 1.04
N GLN A 232 -7.80 14.61 2.24
CA GLN A 232 -6.69 14.27 3.13
C GLN A 232 -6.81 12.86 3.71
N ASP A 233 -8.04 12.39 4.01
CA ASP A 233 -8.28 11.00 4.39
C ASP A 233 -7.83 10.05 3.26
N ARG A 234 -8.15 10.36 2.00
CA ARG A 234 -7.71 9.56 0.85
C ARG A 234 -6.19 9.59 0.65
N GLU A 235 -5.57 10.76 0.80
CA GLU A 235 -4.11 10.92 0.73
C GLU A 235 -3.40 10.11 1.82
N ALA A 236 -3.95 10.08 3.03
CA ALA A 236 -3.44 9.26 4.12
C ALA A 236 -3.46 7.77 3.79
N VAL A 237 -4.58 7.28 3.24
CA VAL A 237 -4.69 5.88 2.80
C VAL A 237 -3.69 5.61 1.67
N ALA A 238 -3.50 6.54 0.73
CA ALA A 238 -2.48 6.43 -0.32
C ALA A 238 -1.06 6.36 0.26
N ARG A 239 -0.73 7.11 1.32
CA ARG A 239 0.57 7.03 2.02
C ARG A 239 0.81 5.62 2.59
N ILE A 240 -0.18 5.03 3.25
CA ILE A 240 -0.07 3.67 3.82
C ILE A 240 0.22 2.64 2.72
N TRP A 241 -0.52 2.72 1.61
CA TRP A 241 -0.30 1.83 0.46
C TRP A 241 1.10 2.00 -0.14
N CYS A 242 1.55 3.24 -0.35
CA CYS A 242 2.91 3.50 -0.84
C CYS A 242 3.96 2.92 0.12
N ALA A 243 3.78 3.08 1.43
CA ALA A 243 4.67 2.50 2.44
C ALA A 243 4.67 0.96 2.37
N ALA A 244 3.51 0.33 2.26
CA ALA A 244 3.38 -1.14 2.18
C ALA A 244 4.03 -1.73 0.92
N LEU A 245 3.95 -1.01 -0.20
CA LEU A 245 4.45 -1.44 -1.51
C LEU A 245 5.93 -1.10 -1.75
N SER A 246 6.50 -0.24 -0.91
CA SER A 246 7.91 0.14 -0.99
C SER A 246 8.83 -1.06 -0.74
N PRO A 247 9.95 -1.18 -1.48
CA PRO A 247 11.05 -2.05 -1.07
C PRO A 247 11.57 -1.62 0.30
N ARG A 248 12.09 -2.57 1.06
CA ARG A 248 12.95 -2.23 2.21
C ARG A 248 14.14 -1.41 1.69
N ALA A 249 14.44 -0.30 2.34
CA ALA A 249 15.80 0.25 2.37
C ALA A 249 16.68 -0.66 3.24
#